data_AF-A0A1V0Q1G0-F1
#
_entry.id   AF-A0A1V0Q1G0-F1
#
_cell.length_a   1.000
_cell.length_b   1.000
_cell.length_c   1.000
_cell.angle_alpha   90.00
_cell.angle_beta   90.00
_cell.angle_gamma   90.00
#
_symmetry.space_group_name_H-M   'P 1'
#
loop_
_entity.id
_entity.type
_entity.pdbx_description
1 polymer ?
#
loop_
_entity_poly.entity_id
_entity_poly.type
_entity_poly.pdbx_seq_one_letter_code
_entity_poly.pdbx_strand_id
1 'polypeptide(L)'
;MNVMNPAGPMPVDSMSQMGDRSETPSVGMSSEFRIRRVGGRPIVFRGSELAMSMSFTPEIPYWYEMNIYRTQSQRFVLAVRVFFQSADEEDYVRAWEFDDLSDVFDAIEGYDAAQDVKMTLPAKIDTLPPAALAAHALELQAKVSAARAHYQGLVGELFAEIESKSA
;
A
#
# COMPACT_ATOMS: atom_id res chain seq x y z
N MET A 1 28.65 -14.80 35.26
CA MET A 1 27.48 -15.67 35.00
C MET A 1 26.26 -14.88 35.41
N ASN A 2 25.53 -14.31 34.45
CA ASN A 2 24.10 -14.04 34.57
C ASN A 2 23.53 -13.87 33.16
N VAL A 3 22.60 -14.76 32.87
CA VAL A 3 21.86 -14.91 31.62
C VAL A 3 20.80 -13.83 31.53
N MET A 4 20.81 -13.05 30.45
CA MET A 4 19.76 -12.07 30.14
C MET A 4 18.91 -12.69 29.02
N ASN A 5 17.71 -13.16 29.40
CA ASN A 5 16.71 -13.64 28.46
C ASN A 5 15.96 -12.44 27.83
N PRO A 6 15.54 -12.52 26.55
CA PRO A 6 14.98 -11.41 25.78
C PRO A 6 13.43 -11.40 25.81
N ALA A 7 12.86 -10.31 25.30
CA ALA A 7 11.44 -10.11 24.97
C ALA A 7 10.47 -10.07 26.16
N GLY A 8 10.32 -8.89 26.75
CA GLY A 8 9.09 -8.53 27.46
C GLY A 8 7.99 -8.12 26.46
N PRO A 9 6.71 -8.38 26.75
CA PRO A 9 5.60 -7.98 25.88
C PRO A 9 5.51 -6.44 25.82
N MET A 10 5.36 -5.92 24.60
CA MET A 10 5.18 -4.48 24.36
C MET A 10 3.88 -3.97 25.01
N PRO A 11 3.88 -2.79 25.63
CA PRO A 11 2.70 -2.22 26.25
C PRO A 11 1.69 -1.76 25.19
N VAL A 12 0.46 -2.25 25.33
CA VAL A 12 -0.74 -1.96 24.50
C VAL A 12 -1.10 -0.47 24.38
N ASP A 13 -0.51 0.40 25.19
CA ASP A 13 -0.82 1.83 25.22
C ASP A 13 -0.11 2.67 24.14
N SER A 14 0.81 2.09 23.38
CA SER A 14 1.56 2.83 22.33
C SER A 14 0.78 3.00 21.01
N MET A 15 -0.42 2.42 20.89
CA MET A 15 -1.30 2.57 19.71
C MET A 15 -2.13 3.86 19.70
N SER A 16 -2.07 4.68 20.75
CA SER A 16 -2.97 5.84 20.95
C SER A 16 -2.44 7.17 20.40
N GLN A 17 -1.35 7.19 19.63
CA GLN A 17 -0.72 8.44 19.15
C GLN A 17 -0.38 8.48 17.64
N MET A 18 -1.14 7.76 16.80
CA MET A 18 -1.18 8.02 15.35
C MET A 18 -2.26 9.08 15.04
N GLY A 19 -1.87 10.36 15.03
CA GLY A 19 -2.57 11.41 14.26
C GLY A 19 -1.85 11.52 12.92
N ASP A 20 -2.48 11.38 11.76
CA ASP A 20 -3.70 12.03 11.26
C ASP A 20 -4.76 10.97 10.93
N ARG A 21 -5.72 10.76 11.84
CA ARG A 21 -6.94 10.04 11.52
C ARG A 21 -7.72 10.88 10.52
N SER A 22 -7.41 10.69 9.23
CA SER A 22 -8.45 10.75 8.21
C SER A 22 -9.58 9.90 8.78
N GLU A 23 -10.70 10.52 9.16
CA GLU A 23 -11.90 9.79 9.54
C GLU A 23 -12.10 8.72 8.48
N THR A 24 -11.82 7.46 8.80
CA THR A 24 -12.14 6.35 7.91
C THR A 24 -13.65 6.31 7.91
N PRO A 25 -14.31 6.83 6.86
CA PRO A 25 -15.75 6.85 6.86
C PRO A 25 -16.21 5.41 6.83
N SER A 26 -17.16 5.08 7.70
CA SER A 26 -17.77 3.77 7.76
C SER A 26 -18.15 3.29 6.36
N VAL A 27 -17.77 2.06 6.01
CA VAL A 27 -18.15 1.39 4.76
C VAL A 27 -19.66 1.59 4.52
N GLY A 28 -20.03 2.05 3.32
CA GLY A 28 -21.42 2.32 2.94
C GLY A 28 -22.01 3.67 3.34
N MET A 29 -21.36 4.51 4.16
CA MET A 29 -21.86 5.84 4.52
C MET A 29 -21.36 6.92 3.54
N SER A 30 -22.27 7.77 3.04
CA SER A 30 -21.89 8.82 2.11
C SER A 30 -21.09 9.91 2.83
N SER A 31 -19.82 10.10 2.44
CA SER A 31 -18.89 11.06 3.03
C SER A 31 -18.17 11.86 1.94
N GLU A 32 -17.57 12.99 2.32
CA GLU A 32 -16.68 13.75 1.45
C GLU A 32 -15.25 13.23 1.61
N PHE A 33 -14.64 12.84 0.49
CA PHE A 33 -13.31 12.26 0.43
C PHE A 33 -12.34 13.21 -0.28
N ARG A 34 -11.11 13.27 0.23
CA ARG A 34 -10.00 13.99 -0.40
C ARG A 34 -8.77 13.11 -0.43
N ILE A 35 -8.48 12.54 -1.60
CA ILE A 35 -7.34 11.63 -1.80
C ILE A 35 -6.17 12.41 -2.41
N ARG A 36 -5.09 12.57 -1.65
CA ARG A 36 -3.85 13.18 -2.14
C ARG A 36 -3.16 12.22 -3.11
N ARG A 37 -2.54 12.75 -4.17
CA ARG A 37 -1.83 11.95 -5.18
C ARG A 37 -0.40 12.44 -5.32
N VAL A 38 0.55 11.51 -5.40
CA VAL A 38 1.94 11.85 -5.72
C VAL A 38 1.99 12.51 -7.09
N GLY A 39 2.60 13.69 -7.15
CA GLY A 39 2.79 14.43 -8.42
C GLY A 39 1.51 14.91 -9.10
N GLY A 40 0.34 14.82 -8.46
CA GLY A 40 -0.95 15.12 -9.06
C GLY A 40 -1.87 15.97 -8.18
N ARG A 41 -2.94 16.50 -8.78
CA ARG A 41 -3.99 17.20 -8.02
C ARG A 41 -4.77 16.19 -7.17
N PRO A 42 -5.15 16.52 -5.92
CA PRO A 42 -6.00 15.64 -5.12
C PRO A 42 -7.32 15.33 -5.83
N ILE A 43 -7.81 14.11 -5.67
CA ILE A 43 -9.17 13.72 -6.09
C ILE A 43 -10.11 14.05 -4.94
N VAL A 44 -11.12 14.88 -5.20
CA VAL A 44 -12.13 15.29 -4.21
C VAL A 44 -13.48 14.85 -4.71
N PHE A 45 -14.21 14.07 -3.92
CA PHE A 45 -15.52 13.57 -4.30
C PHE A 45 -16.40 13.32 -3.08
N ARG A 46 -17.70 13.21 -3.31
CA ARG A 46 -18.64 12.64 -2.34
C ARG A 46 -19.06 11.25 -2.80
N GLY A 47 -19.11 10.31 -1.87
CA GLY A 47 -19.34 8.91 -2.22
C GLY A 47 -19.38 8.02 -1.00
N SER A 48 -19.28 6.72 -1.20
CA SER A 48 -19.14 5.72 -0.13
C SER A 48 -18.03 4.74 -0.49
N GLU A 49 -17.33 4.22 0.53
CA GLU A 49 -16.40 3.11 0.34
C GLU A 49 -17.19 1.83 0.08
N LEU A 50 -16.81 1.10 -0.99
CA LEU A 50 -17.38 -0.18 -1.38
C LEU A 50 -16.58 -1.35 -0.79
N ALA A 51 -15.26 -1.25 -0.88
CA ALA A 51 -14.34 -2.27 -0.42
C ALA A 51 -13.05 -1.63 0.08
N MET A 52 -12.46 -2.24 1.10
CA MET A 52 -11.14 -1.93 1.62
C MET A 52 -10.44 -3.24 1.96
N SER A 53 -9.18 -3.35 1.56
CA SER A 53 -8.33 -4.45 1.96
C SER A 53 -6.94 -3.92 2.27
N MET A 54 -6.28 -4.50 3.27
CA MET A 54 -4.95 -4.12 3.72
C MET A 54 -4.16 -5.38 4.01
N SER A 55 -2.96 -5.48 3.44
CA SER A 55 -2.03 -6.55 3.77
C SER A 55 -1.06 -6.06 4.83
N PHE A 56 -0.56 -6.93 5.70
CA PHE A 56 0.56 -6.62 6.59
C PHE A 56 1.45 -7.85 6.72
N THR A 57 2.73 -7.70 6.37
CA THR A 57 3.74 -8.76 6.47
C THR A 57 4.96 -8.19 7.21
N PRO A 58 5.28 -8.67 8.42
CA PRO A 58 6.38 -8.11 9.23
C PRO A 58 7.73 -8.04 8.53
N GLU A 59 7.99 -8.97 7.60
CA GLU A 59 9.25 -9.12 6.87
C GLU A 59 9.44 -8.06 5.77
N ILE A 60 8.39 -7.32 5.40
CA ILE A 60 8.43 -6.30 4.35
C ILE A 60 8.34 -4.91 5.01
N PRO A 61 9.26 -3.97 4.69
CA PRO A 61 9.34 -2.67 5.36
C PRO A 61 8.21 -1.70 5.00
N TYR A 62 7.21 -2.17 4.25
CA TYR A 62 6.04 -1.42 3.86
C TYR A 62 4.83 -2.34 3.72
N TRP A 63 3.65 -1.74 3.72
CA TRP A 63 2.40 -2.45 3.47
C TRP A 63 1.48 -1.69 2.52
N TYR A 64 0.53 -2.43 1.94
CA TYR A 64 -0.41 -1.90 0.97
C TYR A 64 -1.80 -1.81 1.59
N GLU A 65 -2.53 -0.78 1.19
CA GLU A 65 -3.97 -0.65 1.41
C GLU A 65 -4.62 -0.30 0.08
N MET A 66 -5.71 -0.99 -0.25
CA MET A 66 -6.54 -0.73 -1.41
C MET A 66 -7.94 -0.34 -0.98
N ASN A 67 -8.47 0.75 -1.55
CA ASN A 67 -9.85 1.16 -1.33
C ASN A 67 -10.53 1.43 -2.66
N ILE A 68 -11.75 0.93 -2.78
CA ILE A 68 -12.63 1.20 -3.90
C ILE A 68 -13.80 2.02 -3.38
N TYR A 69 -14.04 3.17 -4.00
CA TYR A 69 -15.15 4.05 -3.66
C TYR A 69 -16.13 4.15 -4.81
N ARG A 70 -17.42 4.32 -4.49
CA ARG A 70 -18.47 4.74 -5.43
C ARG A 70 -18.82 6.19 -5.17
N THR A 71 -18.67 7.03 -6.18
CA THR A 71 -19.03 8.45 -6.11
C THR A 71 -20.55 8.63 -6.24
N GLN A 72 -21.08 9.78 -5.81
CA GLN A 72 -22.49 10.17 -6.03
C GLN A 72 -22.83 10.28 -7.52
N SER A 73 -21.84 10.61 -8.35
CA SER A 73 -21.93 10.63 -9.82
C SER A 73 -21.86 9.25 -10.48
N GLN A 74 -21.95 8.16 -9.70
CA GLN A 74 -21.90 6.77 -10.21
C GLN A 74 -20.58 6.35 -10.88
N ARG A 75 -19.52 7.14 -10.68
CA ARG A 75 -18.13 6.80 -11.04
C ARG A 75 -17.43 6.09 -9.90
N PHE A 76 -16.28 5.48 -10.17
CA PHE A 76 -15.47 4.76 -9.20
C PHE A 76 -14.13 5.45 -8.95
N VAL A 77 -13.62 5.32 -7.72
CA VAL A 77 -12.27 5.77 -7.37
C VAL A 77 -11.51 4.61 -6.76
N LEU A 78 -10.34 4.31 -7.31
CA LEU A 78 -9.37 3.39 -6.73
C LEU A 78 -8.29 4.21 -6.02
N ALA A 79 -7.96 3.83 -4.80
CA ALA A 79 -6.77 4.31 -4.12
C ALA A 79 -5.91 3.12 -3.68
N VAL A 80 -4.64 3.13 -4.09
CA VAL A 80 -3.60 2.22 -3.62
C VAL A 80 -2.64 3.04 -2.77
N ARG A 81 -2.61 2.76 -1.48
CA ARG A 81 -1.71 3.41 -0.51
C ARG A 81 -0.55 2.48 -0.19
N VAL A 82 0.63 3.06 -0.07
CA VAL A 82 1.84 2.40 0.39
C VAL A 82 2.27 3.11 1.66
N PHE A 83 2.35 2.34 2.73
CA PHE A 83 2.77 2.80 4.04
C PHE A 83 4.13 2.21 4.40
N PHE A 84 5.00 2.99 5.02
CA PHE A 84 6.32 2.53 5.42
C PHE A 84 6.42 2.32 6.94
N GLN A 85 7.18 1.32 7.37
CA GLN A 85 7.45 1.11 8.79
C GLN A 85 8.39 2.19 9.37
N SER A 86 9.24 2.75 8.52
CA SER A 86 10.20 3.79 8.92
C SER A 86 9.52 5.15 9.01
N ALA A 87 9.74 5.87 10.11
CA ALA A 87 9.27 7.25 10.27
C ALA A 87 9.99 8.25 9.34
N ASP A 88 11.13 7.87 8.78
CA ASP A 88 11.89 8.70 7.82
C ASP A 88 11.36 8.57 6.38
N GLU A 89 10.39 7.68 6.16
CA GLU A 89 9.80 7.45 4.84
C GLU A 89 8.39 8.06 4.77
N GLU A 90 8.12 8.74 3.66
CA GLU A 90 6.80 9.33 3.41
C GLU A 90 5.89 8.30 2.75
N ASP A 91 4.75 8.05 3.39
CA ASP A 91 3.66 7.27 2.83
C ASP A 91 3.13 7.96 1.58
N TYR A 92 2.66 7.17 0.63
CA TYR A 92 2.08 7.74 -0.58
C TYR A 92 0.88 6.99 -1.09
N VAL A 93 0.12 7.70 -1.93
CA VAL A 93 -1.11 7.21 -2.52
C VAL A 93 -1.09 7.46 -4.01
N ARG A 94 -1.41 6.40 -4.76
CA ARG A 94 -1.77 6.47 -6.17
C ARG A 94 -3.28 6.27 -6.27
N ALA A 95 -3.94 7.16 -7.00
CA ALA A 95 -5.38 7.10 -7.12
C ALA A 95 -5.86 7.53 -8.50
N TRP A 96 -6.92 6.86 -8.95
CA TRP A 96 -7.49 6.99 -10.28
C TRP A 96 -9.01 7.02 -10.21
N GLU A 97 -9.63 7.67 -11.19
CA GLU A 97 -11.08 7.72 -11.39
C GLU A 97 -11.43 6.88 -12.61
N PHE A 98 -12.52 6.11 -12.50
CA PHE A 98 -13.02 5.23 -13.55
C PHE A 98 -14.51 5.43 -13.72
N ASP A 99 -15.01 5.21 -14.94
CA ASP A 99 -16.44 5.28 -15.22
C ASP A 99 -17.11 3.94 -14.86
N ASP A 100 -16.41 2.83 -15.08
CA ASP A 100 -16.91 1.47 -14.85
C ASP A 100 -16.10 0.70 -13.79
N LEU A 101 -16.77 -0.22 -13.10
CA LEU A 101 -16.13 -1.06 -12.08
C LEU A 101 -15.15 -2.08 -12.69
N SER A 102 -15.37 -2.52 -13.92
CA SER A 102 -14.44 -3.39 -14.64
C SER A 102 -13.06 -2.75 -14.80
N ASP A 103 -13.03 -1.46 -15.13
CA ASP A 103 -11.77 -0.73 -15.33
C ASP A 103 -10.99 -0.58 -14.00
N VAL A 104 -11.69 -0.57 -12.87
CA VAL A 104 -11.07 -0.61 -11.54
C VAL A 104 -10.35 -1.94 -11.35
N PHE A 105 -10.98 -3.07 -11.71
CA PHE A 105 -10.37 -4.39 -11.58
C PHE A 105 -9.18 -4.55 -12.52
N ASP A 106 -9.31 -4.10 -13.77
CA ASP A 106 -8.20 -4.08 -14.73
C ASP A 106 -7.02 -3.24 -14.21
N ALA A 107 -7.31 -2.10 -13.56
CA ALA A 107 -6.27 -1.26 -12.96
C ALA A 107 -5.60 -1.91 -11.75
N ILE A 108 -6.35 -2.64 -10.92
CA ILE A 108 -5.82 -3.39 -9.78
C ILE A 108 -4.88 -4.49 -10.28
N GLU A 109 -5.31 -5.28 -11.27
CA GLU A 109 -4.51 -6.37 -11.84
C GLU A 109 -3.29 -5.87 -12.62
N GLY A 110 -3.43 -4.75 -13.33
CA GLY A 110 -2.38 -4.12 -14.13
C GLY A 110 -1.35 -3.33 -13.31
N TYR A 111 -1.55 -3.18 -12.01
CA TYR A 111 -0.63 -2.45 -11.16
C TYR A 111 0.68 -3.20 -10.93
N ASP A 112 1.80 -2.62 -11.38
CA ASP A 112 3.13 -3.19 -11.12
C ASP A 112 3.75 -2.63 -9.83
N ALA A 113 3.65 -3.38 -8.74
CA ALA A 113 4.27 -3.05 -7.45
C ALA A 113 5.81 -2.93 -7.48
N ALA A 114 6.47 -3.32 -8.58
CA ALA A 114 7.90 -3.04 -8.76
C ALA A 114 8.21 -1.54 -8.75
N GLN A 115 7.27 -0.69 -9.19
CA GLN A 115 7.43 0.76 -9.25
C GLN A 115 7.52 1.41 -7.85
N ASP A 116 7.14 0.66 -6.81
CA ASP A 116 7.10 1.11 -5.42
C ASP A 116 8.36 0.73 -4.65
N VAL A 117 9.20 -0.13 -5.25
CA VAL A 117 10.47 -0.53 -4.67
C VAL A 117 11.49 0.59 -4.80
N LYS A 118 11.88 1.15 -3.64
CA LYS A 118 12.99 2.11 -3.56
C LYS A 118 14.32 1.41 -3.84
N MET A 119 15.04 1.93 -4.84
CA MET A 119 16.40 1.51 -5.12
C MET A 119 17.39 2.46 -4.43
N THR A 120 18.10 1.96 -3.44
CA THR A 120 19.22 2.68 -2.83
C THR A 120 20.50 2.27 -3.56
N LEU A 121 20.95 3.10 -4.51
CA LEU A 121 22.25 2.88 -5.14
C LEU A 121 23.38 3.45 -4.26
N PRO A 122 24.53 2.76 -4.17
CA PRO A 122 25.71 3.34 -3.55
C PRO A 122 26.14 4.60 -4.31
N ALA A 123 26.61 5.61 -3.57
CA ALA A 123 27.04 6.90 -4.15
C ALA A 123 28.20 6.80 -5.16
N LYS A 124 28.91 5.66 -5.22
CA LYS A 124 30.01 5.40 -6.15
C LYS A 124 29.81 4.14 -6.98
N ILE A 125 28.63 4.02 -7.60
CA ILE A 125 28.26 2.86 -8.42
C ILE A 125 29.25 2.56 -9.55
N ASP A 126 29.85 3.61 -10.11
CA ASP A 126 30.86 3.60 -11.18
C ASP A 126 32.19 2.96 -10.76
N THR A 127 32.46 2.91 -9.45
CA THR A 127 33.68 2.31 -8.89
C THR A 127 33.44 0.92 -8.29
N LEU A 128 32.21 0.40 -8.33
CA LEU A 128 31.90 -0.89 -7.75
C LEU A 128 32.57 -2.02 -8.56
N PRO A 129 33.21 -2.99 -7.89
CA PRO A 129 33.61 -4.23 -8.54
C PRO A 129 32.40 -4.91 -9.18
N PRO A 130 32.55 -5.61 -10.33
CA PRO A 130 31.44 -6.28 -11.00
C PRO A 130 30.63 -7.22 -10.09
N ALA A 131 31.29 -7.90 -9.15
CA ALA A 131 30.62 -8.76 -8.18
C ALA A 131 29.70 -7.99 -7.22
N ALA A 132 30.09 -6.79 -6.80
CA ALA A 132 29.27 -5.95 -5.93
C ALA A 132 28.05 -5.38 -6.68
N LEU A 133 28.24 -4.97 -7.94
CA LEU A 133 27.13 -4.54 -8.79
C LEU A 133 26.12 -5.68 -9.01
N ALA A 134 26.61 -6.91 -9.27
CA ALA A 134 25.76 -8.09 -9.40
C ALA A 134 24.97 -8.38 -8.11
N ALA A 135 25.60 -8.25 -6.94
CA ALA A 135 24.92 -8.42 -5.66
C ALA A 135 23.77 -7.42 -5.46
N HIS A 136 23.98 -6.14 -5.78
CA HIS A 136 22.92 -5.13 -5.71
C HIS A 136 21.79 -5.38 -6.72
N ALA A 137 22.11 -5.85 -7.93
CA ALA A 137 21.10 -6.22 -8.91
C ALA A 137 20.23 -7.38 -8.43
N LEU A 138 20.84 -8.41 -7.82
CA LEU A 138 20.12 -9.54 -7.22
C LEU A 138 19.25 -9.10 -6.03
N GLU A 139 19.77 -8.21 -5.18
CA GLU A 139 19.00 -7.65 -4.06
C GLU A 139 17.78 -6.87 -4.55
N LEU A 140 17.95 -6.01 -5.56
CA LEU A 140 16.83 -5.27 -6.16
C LEU A 140 15.81 -6.22 -6.79
N GLN A 141 16.27 -7.25 -7.52
CA GLN A 141 15.39 -8.26 -8.11
C GLN A 141 14.57 -8.98 -7.03
N ALA A 142 15.19 -9.36 -5.92
CA ALA A 142 14.51 -9.99 -4.79
C ALA A 142 13.45 -9.07 -4.18
N LYS A 143 13.78 -7.78 -3.98
CA LYS A 143 12.83 -6.78 -3.48
C LYS A 143 11.64 -6.58 -4.41
N VAL A 144 11.88 -6.49 -5.72
CA VAL A 144 10.83 -6.41 -6.75
C VAL A 144 9.93 -7.64 -6.74
N SER A 145 10.53 -8.83 -6.65
CA SER A 145 9.75 -10.08 -6.58
C SER A 145 8.89 -10.14 -5.32
N ALA A 146 9.41 -9.71 -4.18
CA ALA A 146 8.67 -9.67 -2.92
C ALA A 146 7.52 -8.65 -2.98
N ALA A 147 7.76 -7.45 -3.52
CA ALA A 147 6.74 -6.42 -3.69
C ALA A 147 5.55 -6.91 -4.52
N ARG A 148 5.84 -7.52 -5.67
CA ARG A 148 4.83 -8.09 -6.57
C ARG A 148 4.07 -9.22 -5.91
N ALA A 149 4.75 -10.16 -5.25
CA ALA A 149 4.09 -11.26 -4.56
C ALA A 149 3.16 -10.76 -3.44
N HIS A 150 3.61 -9.78 -2.66
CA HIS A 150 2.83 -9.18 -1.58
C HIS A 150 1.57 -8.48 -2.11
N TYR A 151 1.72 -7.64 -3.14
CA TYR A 151 0.58 -6.97 -3.78
C TYR A 151 -0.41 -7.96 -4.38
N GLN A 152 0.06 -9.00 -5.08
CA GLN A 152 -0.82 -10.02 -5.66
C GLN A 152 -1.57 -10.83 -4.59
N GLY A 153 -0.95 -11.07 -3.43
CA GLY A 153 -1.64 -11.64 -2.27
C GLY A 153 -2.82 -10.77 -1.82
N LEU A 154 -2.59 -9.47 -1.68
CA LEU A 154 -3.64 -8.51 -1.32
C LEU A 154 -4.77 -8.44 -2.37
N VAL A 155 -4.43 -8.48 -3.66
CA VAL A 155 -5.44 -8.51 -4.74
C VAL A 155 -6.33 -9.75 -4.62
N GLY A 156 -5.73 -10.92 -4.38
CA GLY A 156 -6.48 -12.16 -4.16
C GLY A 156 -7.41 -12.09 -2.96
N GLU A 157 -6.95 -11.51 -1.84
CA GLU A 157 -7.77 -11.30 -0.64
C GLU A 157 -8.94 -10.35 -0.88
N LEU A 158 -8.69 -9.22 -1.55
CA LEU A 158 -9.72 -8.24 -1.90
C LEU A 158 -10.83 -8.86 -2.77
N PHE A 159 -10.45 -9.62 -3.80
CA PHE A 159 -11.44 -10.23 -4.70
C PHE A 159 -12.22 -11.35 -4.02
N ALA A 160 -11.57 -12.18 -3.19
CA ALA A 160 -12.26 -13.18 -2.38
C ALA A 160 -13.28 -12.54 -1.42
N GLU A 161 -12.93 -11.40 -0.80
CA GLU A 161 -13.83 -10.66 0.08
C GLU A 161 -15.04 -10.09 -0.67
N ILE A 162 -14.82 -9.47 -1.84
CA ILE A 162 -15.90 -8.93 -2.68
C ILE A 162 -16.85 -10.03 -3.14
N GLU A 163 -16.32 -11.17 -3.57
CA GLU A 163 -17.14 -12.32 -3.98
C GLU A 163 -17.98 -12.85 -2.81
N SER A 164 -17.37 -12.97 -1.62
CA SER A 164 -18.07 -13.45 -0.40
C SER A 164 -19.23 -12.55 0.04
N LYS A 165 -19.15 -11.25 -0.24
CA LYS A 165 -20.19 -10.24 0.11
C LYS A 165 -21.26 -10.08 -0.97
N SER A 166 -21.03 -10.65 -2.16
CA SER A 166 -21.95 -10.59 -3.29
C SER A 166 -22.89 -11.80 -3.38
N ALA A 167 -22.66 -12.83 -2.55
CA ALA A 167 -23.48 -14.03 -2.40
C ALA A 167 -24.52 -13.87 -1.28
#